data_AF-A0A7K1H1T3-F1
#
_entry.id   AF-A0A7K1H1T3-F1
#
_cell.length_a   1.000
_cell.length_b   1.000
_cell.length_c   1.000
_cell.angle_alpha   90.00
_cell.angle_beta   90.00
_cell.angle_gamma   90.00
#
_symmetry.space_group_name_H-M   'P 1'
#
loop_
_entity.id
_entity.type
_entity.pdbx_description
1 polymer ?
#
loop_
_entity_poly.entity_id
_entity_poly.type
_entity_poly.pdbx_seq_one_letter_code
_entity_poly.pdbx_strand_id
1 'polypeptide(L)'
;MLADVKPRLTRRLAVLAATAVALPAAAVAVTVAPAAAATVDTGAYYVFVNRHSGKAMDLWNWSTNDGGEIRQFNRTDANNQQFQFVDVGSGYYQLRNRHSGKVVTVPNSNDGVQVTQVTASSDTKQHWRLADSANGDVRFVNRHSNKALDLWEWSTADGAMISQYADLDGANQRWQLIRLGGGSTPPPNPGPQTGLVGWATQNGGTTGGGNAGTTTVTNASALTSALNSSSAAVIRVSGTINCSGMLRVRSNKTILGNSGATIVGCGFTINGDRNVIIRNLTFRNWSDDAINVEQSATNIWIDHNTFTAGYDGAVDIKRGSDFITVSWNRVYGHDKSMLLGHSDSNASQDVGRLRVSYHHNWFDGSNQRHPRVRFGNPVHVYNNYYSNVRGYGVASTMNAGVLVEGNYFENTPDPYHLGEGSSGPGSLVARNNHFVNSGSGQTGGSVAGIPYSYTLDTPSNVKSIVTGGAGAGRISV
;
A
#
# COMPACT_ATOMS: atom_id res chain seq x y z
N MET A 1 -20.95 -43.42 -62.74
CA MET A 1 -21.97 -44.34 -63.27
C MET A 1 -22.54 -45.13 -62.11
N LEU A 2 -23.87 -45.03 -61.92
CA LEU A 2 -24.85 -46.08 -61.54
C LEU A 2 -24.30 -47.38 -60.92
N ALA A 3 -24.90 -48.05 -59.92
CA ALA A 3 -26.19 -47.92 -59.27
C ALA A 3 -26.23 -48.84 -58.03
N ASP A 4 -27.15 -48.48 -57.14
CA ASP A 4 -27.93 -49.25 -56.17
C ASP A 4 -27.98 -50.79 -56.29
N VAL A 5 -27.72 -51.52 -55.19
CA VAL A 5 -28.37 -52.81 -54.85
C VAL A 5 -28.41 -52.99 -53.31
N LYS A 6 -29.60 -52.86 -52.70
CA LYS A 6 -30.04 -53.58 -51.48
C LYS A 6 -30.80 -54.85 -51.93
N PRO A 7 -31.07 -55.92 -51.11
CA PRO A 7 -31.38 -55.85 -49.67
C PRO A 7 -31.11 -57.11 -48.79
N ARG A 8 -31.37 -56.96 -47.47
CA ARG A 8 -31.93 -57.95 -46.48
C ARG A 8 -31.05 -59.18 -46.14
N LEU A 9 -30.99 -59.74 -44.94
CA LEU A 9 -31.66 -59.60 -43.64
C LEU A 9 -30.84 -60.50 -42.69
N THR A 10 -30.59 -60.10 -41.44
CA THR A 10 -30.76 -60.99 -40.26
C THR A 10 -30.41 -60.21 -38.99
N ARG A 11 -31.42 -60.08 -38.11
CA ARG A 11 -31.28 -59.59 -36.74
C ARG A 11 -30.42 -60.56 -35.95
N ARG A 12 -29.37 -60.08 -35.28
CA ARG A 12 -28.87 -60.67 -34.04
C ARG A 12 -28.83 -59.57 -32.98
N LEU A 13 -29.72 -59.69 -32.00
CA LEU A 13 -29.64 -58.94 -30.75
C LEU A 13 -28.35 -59.35 -30.05
N ALA A 14 -27.44 -58.41 -29.83
CA ALA A 14 -26.39 -58.54 -28.84
C ALA A 14 -26.91 -57.93 -27.53
N VAL A 15 -27.19 -58.78 -26.55
CA VAL A 15 -27.42 -58.37 -25.16
C VAL A 15 -26.05 -58.13 -24.54
N LEU A 16 -25.65 -56.86 -24.38
CA LEU A 16 -24.59 -56.50 -23.44
C LEU A 16 -25.23 -56.39 -22.05
N ALA A 17 -24.91 -57.34 -21.17
CA ALA A 17 -25.15 -57.20 -19.74
C ALA A 17 -24.14 -56.18 -19.19
N ALA A 18 -24.58 -54.93 -18.99
CA ALA A 18 -23.85 -53.97 -18.19
C ALA A 18 -24.20 -54.21 -16.71
N THR A 19 -23.27 -54.80 -15.97
CA THR A 19 -23.30 -54.84 -14.50
C THR A 19 -23.14 -53.41 -13.99
N ALA A 20 -24.25 -52.76 -13.63
CA ALA A 20 -24.25 -51.50 -12.92
C ALA A 20 -23.79 -51.75 -11.47
N VAL A 21 -22.55 -51.37 -11.16
CA VAL A 21 -22.12 -51.18 -9.77
C VAL A 21 -22.76 -49.88 -9.29
N ALA A 22 -23.85 -50.00 -8.53
CA ALA A 22 -24.45 -48.88 -7.83
C ALA A 22 -23.51 -48.47 -6.67
N LEU A 23 -22.66 -47.47 -6.92
CA LEU A 23 -22.07 -46.69 -5.84
C LEU A 23 -23.18 -45.84 -5.20
N PRO A 24 -23.38 -45.88 -3.88
CA PRO A 24 -24.28 -44.93 -3.25
C PRO A 24 -23.63 -43.55 -3.39
N ALA A 25 -24.22 -42.71 -4.23
CA ALA A 25 -23.94 -41.28 -4.23
C ALA A 25 -24.48 -40.73 -2.91
N ALA A 26 -23.62 -40.70 -1.88
CA ALA A 26 -23.85 -39.88 -0.71
C ALA A 26 -23.88 -38.43 -1.21
N ALA A 27 -25.09 -37.87 -1.34
CA ALA A 27 -25.27 -36.44 -1.49
C ALA A 27 -24.72 -35.81 -0.21
N VAL A 28 -23.46 -35.38 -0.26
CA VAL A 28 -22.93 -34.45 0.74
C VAL A 28 -23.70 -33.17 0.50
N ALA A 29 -24.73 -32.95 1.32
CA ALA A 29 -25.29 -31.62 1.49
C ALA A 29 -24.13 -30.77 2.03
N VAL A 30 -23.48 -30.01 1.13
CA VAL A 30 -22.61 -28.92 1.54
C VAL A 30 -23.54 -27.89 2.15
N THR A 31 -23.73 -28.00 3.47
CA THR A 31 -24.24 -26.87 4.24
C THR A 31 -23.18 -25.79 4.10
N VAL A 32 -23.42 -24.84 3.20
CA VAL A 32 -22.67 -23.59 3.17
C VAL A 32 -22.92 -22.98 4.54
N ALA A 33 -21.91 -23.01 5.41
CA ALA A 33 -21.98 -22.27 6.65
C ALA A 33 -22.32 -20.82 6.27
N PRO A 34 -23.28 -20.16 6.96
CA PRO A 34 -23.49 -18.74 6.70
C PRO A 34 -22.13 -18.06 6.89
N ALA A 35 -21.75 -17.24 5.90
CA ALA A 35 -20.54 -16.44 6.00
C ALA A 35 -20.57 -15.73 7.36
N ALA A 36 -19.54 -15.95 8.18
CA ALA A 36 -19.40 -15.24 9.43
C ALA A 36 -19.34 -13.75 9.08
N ALA A 37 -20.34 -12.99 9.54
CA ALA A 37 -20.42 -11.55 9.29
C ALA A 37 -19.08 -10.91 9.65
N ALA A 38 -18.62 -9.96 8.84
CA ALA A 38 -17.45 -9.15 9.14
C ALA A 38 -17.45 -8.74 10.62
N THR A 39 -16.45 -9.18 11.39
CA THR A 39 -16.35 -8.87 12.81
C THR A 39 -16.02 -7.39 12.96
N VAL A 40 -17.00 -6.60 13.41
CA VAL A 40 -16.84 -5.17 13.72
C VAL A 40 -16.51 -4.97 15.20
N ASP A 41 -15.68 -3.98 15.48
CA ASP A 41 -15.38 -3.55 16.86
C ASP A 41 -16.40 -2.49 17.28
N THR A 42 -17.34 -2.88 18.14
CA THR A 42 -18.39 -1.99 18.66
C THR A 42 -17.86 -0.89 19.58
N GLY A 43 -16.62 -1.01 20.07
CA GLY A 43 -15.93 0.03 20.84
C GLY A 43 -15.35 1.16 19.99
N ALA A 44 -15.26 1.00 18.68
CA ALA A 44 -14.62 1.95 17.78
C ALA A 44 -15.62 2.79 16.97
N TYR A 45 -15.13 3.93 16.48
CA TYR A 45 -15.82 4.73 15.47
C TYR A 45 -15.35 4.33 14.09
N TYR A 46 -16.18 4.54 13.07
CA TYR A 46 -15.88 4.22 11.70
C TYR A 46 -16.28 5.35 10.77
N VAL A 47 -15.53 5.55 9.68
CA VAL A 47 -16.03 6.26 8.49
C VAL A 47 -16.41 5.22 7.45
N PHE A 48 -17.58 5.37 6.83
CA PHE A 48 -18.02 4.49 5.75
C PHE A 48 -17.80 5.19 4.41
N VAL A 49 -16.91 4.65 3.58
CA VAL A 49 -16.56 5.24 2.27
C VAL A 49 -17.19 4.44 1.15
N ASN A 50 -18.01 5.08 0.33
CA ASN A 50 -18.66 4.44 -0.79
C ASN A 50 -17.63 4.07 -1.87
N ARG A 51 -17.73 2.86 -2.43
CA ARG A 51 -16.75 2.34 -3.39
C ARG A 51 -16.91 2.89 -4.80
N HIS A 52 -18.09 3.39 -5.14
CA HIS A 52 -18.28 4.06 -6.42
C HIS A 52 -17.72 5.49 -6.40
N SER A 53 -18.08 6.30 -5.41
CA SER A 53 -17.72 7.73 -5.39
C SER A 53 -16.42 8.06 -4.65
N GLY A 54 -15.93 7.16 -3.80
CA GLY A 54 -14.80 7.43 -2.90
C GLY A 54 -15.12 8.42 -1.77
N LYS A 55 -16.39 8.81 -1.60
CA LYS A 55 -16.84 9.79 -0.59
C LYS A 55 -17.38 9.11 0.67
N ALA A 56 -17.35 9.83 1.78
CA ALA A 56 -17.80 9.35 3.08
C ALA A 56 -19.31 9.57 3.26
N MET A 57 -19.95 8.63 3.96
CA MET A 57 -21.27 8.85 4.58
C MET A 57 -21.16 9.99 5.59
N ASP A 58 -22.08 10.95 5.51
CA ASP A 58 -22.03 12.24 6.19
C ASP A 58 -23.40 12.59 6.75
N LEU A 59 -23.45 12.99 8.02
CA LEU A 59 -24.62 13.61 8.61
C LEU A 59 -24.69 15.08 8.17
N TRP A 60 -25.59 15.36 7.22
CA TRP A 60 -25.65 16.64 6.54
C TRP A 60 -25.97 17.79 7.49
N ASN A 61 -25.28 18.92 7.25
CA ASN A 61 -25.44 20.17 7.98
C ASN A 61 -25.26 20.03 9.51
N TRP A 62 -24.46 19.03 9.95
CA TRP A 62 -24.21 18.75 11.36
C TRP A 62 -25.50 18.64 12.19
N SER A 63 -26.58 18.16 11.58
CA SER A 63 -27.90 18.15 12.20
C SER A 63 -27.89 17.33 13.49
N THR A 64 -28.50 17.83 14.55
CA THR A 64 -28.74 17.08 15.80
C THR A 64 -30.21 16.67 15.93
N ASN A 65 -31.05 16.95 14.94
CA ASN A 65 -32.49 16.68 14.94
C ASN A 65 -32.81 15.28 14.38
N ASP A 66 -33.97 14.74 14.79
CA ASP A 66 -34.57 13.59 14.12
C ASP A 66 -34.98 13.99 12.70
N GLY A 67 -34.79 13.08 11.74
CA GLY A 67 -34.96 13.38 10.32
C GLY A 67 -33.76 14.09 9.67
N GLY A 68 -32.64 14.31 10.40
CA GLY A 68 -31.40 14.79 9.81
C GLY A 68 -30.93 13.86 8.69
N GLU A 69 -30.65 14.41 7.51
CA GLU A 69 -30.35 13.63 6.31
C GLU A 69 -28.94 13.03 6.33
N ILE A 70 -28.83 11.81 5.84
CA ILE A 70 -27.55 11.15 5.57
C ILE A 70 -27.22 11.32 4.09
N ARG A 71 -26.12 12.01 3.81
CA ARG A 71 -25.64 12.31 2.45
C ARG A 71 -24.20 11.83 2.30
N GLN A 72 -23.61 11.96 1.12
CA GLN A 72 -22.17 11.80 0.96
C GLN A 72 -21.44 13.15 0.84
N PHE A 73 -20.22 13.21 1.35
CA PHE A 73 -19.29 14.32 1.13
C PHE A 73 -17.85 13.81 1.06
N ASN A 74 -16.94 14.65 0.57
CA ASN A 74 -15.51 14.42 0.75
C ASN A 74 -15.18 14.07 2.20
N ARG A 75 -14.35 13.05 2.38
CA ARG A 75 -13.98 12.55 3.70
C ARG A 75 -13.09 13.57 4.42
N THR A 76 -13.52 13.98 5.61
CA THR A 76 -12.83 14.93 6.50
C THR A 76 -12.49 14.34 7.86
N ASP A 77 -13.00 13.14 8.17
CA ASP A 77 -12.97 12.52 9.49
C ASP A 77 -13.59 13.38 10.60
N ALA A 78 -14.38 14.41 10.26
CA ALA A 78 -15.14 15.19 11.24
C ALA A 78 -16.21 14.32 11.92
N ASN A 79 -16.63 14.70 13.13
CA ASN A 79 -17.56 13.89 13.95
C ASN A 79 -18.87 13.53 13.23
N ASN A 80 -19.35 14.35 12.30
CA ASN A 80 -20.55 14.09 11.51
C ASN A 80 -20.38 12.96 10.48
N GLN A 81 -19.15 12.53 10.17
CA GLN A 81 -18.84 11.40 9.29
C GLN A 81 -18.46 10.12 10.04
N GLN A 82 -18.48 10.15 11.37
CA GLN A 82 -18.07 9.03 12.21
C GLN A 82 -19.28 8.29 12.77
N PHE A 83 -19.29 6.97 12.66
CA PHE A 83 -20.37 6.11 13.10
C PHE A 83 -19.84 4.95 13.93
N GLN A 84 -20.48 4.65 15.05
CA GLN A 84 -20.18 3.51 15.89
C GLN A 84 -21.23 2.41 15.68
N PHE A 85 -20.78 1.16 15.64
CA PHE A 85 -21.68 0.02 15.67
C PHE A 85 -22.19 -0.21 17.09
N VAL A 86 -23.51 -0.22 17.24
CA VAL A 86 -24.18 -0.63 18.48
C VAL A 86 -24.86 -1.97 18.22
N ASP A 87 -24.37 -3.03 18.85
CA ASP A 87 -24.93 -4.38 18.71
C ASP A 87 -26.35 -4.44 19.29
N VAL A 88 -27.30 -4.92 18.48
CA VAL A 88 -28.70 -5.15 18.87
C VAL A 88 -29.08 -6.63 18.82
N GLY A 89 -28.08 -7.52 18.71
CA GLY A 89 -28.21 -8.96 18.69
C GLY A 89 -28.56 -9.55 17.33
N SER A 90 -28.41 -10.88 17.22
CA SER A 90 -28.72 -11.65 15.99
C SER A 90 -27.97 -11.19 14.74
N GLY A 91 -26.77 -10.62 14.89
CA GLY A 91 -25.95 -10.13 13.78
C GLY A 91 -26.41 -8.80 13.18
N TYR A 92 -27.23 -8.03 13.91
CA TYR A 92 -27.68 -6.70 13.52
C TYR A 92 -27.08 -5.62 14.41
N TYR A 93 -26.89 -4.44 13.84
CA TYR A 93 -26.33 -3.27 14.51
C TYR A 93 -27.16 -2.03 14.21
N GLN A 94 -27.13 -1.07 15.13
CA GLN A 94 -27.43 0.33 14.81
C GLN A 94 -26.13 1.05 14.44
N LEU A 95 -26.22 2.03 13.54
CA LEU A 95 -25.10 2.89 13.14
C LEU A 95 -25.25 4.24 13.83
N ARG A 96 -24.58 4.43 14.98
CA ARG A 96 -24.70 5.64 15.80
C ARG A 96 -23.72 6.71 15.36
N ASN A 97 -24.21 7.86 14.90
CA ASN A 97 -23.36 8.99 14.52
C ASN A 97 -22.69 9.63 15.75
N ARG A 98 -21.39 9.96 15.66
CA ARG A 98 -20.60 10.53 16.76
C ARG A 98 -21.02 11.96 17.11
N HIS A 99 -21.42 12.76 16.12
CA HIS A 99 -21.79 14.16 16.31
C HIS A 99 -23.14 14.31 17.02
N SER A 100 -24.15 13.57 16.59
CA SER A 100 -25.52 13.70 17.13
C SER A 100 -25.88 12.69 18.23
N GLY A 101 -25.17 11.56 18.31
CA GLY A 101 -25.54 10.42 19.16
C GLY A 101 -26.75 9.62 18.67
N LYS A 102 -27.33 9.98 17.51
CA LYS A 102 -28.50 9.33 16.90
C LYS A 102 -28.11 8.25 15.91
N VAL A 103 -29.08 7.43 15.48
CA VAL A 103 -28.82 6.25 14.65
C VAL A 103 -29.42 6.37 13.26
N VAL A 104 -28.72 5.81 12.27
CA VAL A 104 -29.14 5.77 10.87
C VAL A 104 -30.39 4.90 10.70
N THR A 105 -31.40 5.41 9.98
CA THR A 105 -32.69 4.76 9.75
C THR A 105 -33.22 4.97 8.34
N VAL A 106 -34.04 4.02 7.88
CA VAL A 106 -34.84 4.17 6.65
C VAL A 106 -36.28 4.58 7.03
N PRO A 107 -36.83 5.69 6.52
CA PRO A 107 -38.18 6.14 6.90
C PRO A 107 -39.30 5.15 6.52
N ASN A 108 -39.15 4.46 5.39
CA ASN A 108 -40.08 3.46 4.85
C ASN A 108 -39.30 2.39 4.06
N SER A 109 -39.97 1.47 3.35
CA SER A 109 -39.36 0.40 2.54
C SER A 109 -39.24 0.71 1.04
N ASN A 110 -39.57 1.94 0.61
CA ASN A 110 -39.50 2.32 -0.79
C ASN A 110 -38.05 2.42 -1.27
N ASP A 111 -37.85 2.11 -2.54
CA ASP A 111 -36.58 2.38 -3.23
C ASP A 111 -36.35 3.89 -3.36
N GLY A 112 -35.11 4.32 -3.16
CA GLY A 112 -34.75 5.73 -3.28
C GLY A 112 -35.22 6.65 -2.17
N VAL A 113 -35.73 6.09 -1.06
CA VAL A 113 -36.04 6.93 0.10
C VAL A 113 -34.76 7.47 0.73
N GLN A 114 -34.74 8.77 1.03
CA GLN A 114 -33.66 9.43 1.76
C GLN A 114 -33.45 8.76 3.12
N VAL A 115 -32.24 8.27 3.37
CA VAL A 115 -31.83 7.76 4.69
C VAL A 115 -31.63 8.94 5.62
N THR A 116 -32.09 8.80 6.86
CA THR A 116 -32.00 9.86 7.88
C THR A 116 -31.43 9.31 9.18
N GLN A 117 -31.23 10.18 10.17
CA GLN A 117 -31.01 9.77 11.56
C GLN A 117 -32.27 9.96 12.40
N VAL A 118 -32.38 9.18 13.47
CA VAL A 118 -33.43 9.31 14.49
C VAL A 118 -32.90 8.87 15.86
N THR A 119 -33.57 9.28 16.92
CA THR A 119 -33.34 8.77 18.28
C THR A 119 -33.40 7.23 18.30
N ALA A 120 -32.41 6.61 18.94
CA ALA A 120 -32.29 5.15 19.00
C ALA A 120 -33.48 4.50 19.72
N SER A 121 -34.01 3.41 19.16
CA SER A 121 -35.12 2.62 19.69
C SER A 121 -34.96 1.15 19.32
N SER A 122 -35.94 0.30 19.59
CA SER A 122 -35.95 -1.11 19.13
C SER A 122 -36.49 -1.29 17.70
N ASP A 123 -36.81 -0.19 16.98
CA ASP A 123 -37.38 -0.27 15.63
C ASP A 123 -36.38 -0.89 14.64
N THR A 124 -36.83 -1.97 13.97
CA THR A 124 -36.08 -2.67 12.94
C THR A 124 -35.65 -1.82 11.75
N LYS A 125 -36.26 -0.66 11.51
CA LYS A 125 -35.82 0.32 10.51
C LYS A 125 -34.45 0.92 10.83
N GLN A 126 -33.98 0.81 12.07
CA GLN A 126 -32.68 1.28 12.54
C GLN A 126 -31.61 0.18 12.55
N HIS A 127 -31.97 -1.06 12.18
CA HIS A 127 -31.12 -2.24 12.32
C HIS A 127 -30.51 -2.63 10.97
N TRP A 128 -29.20 -2.82 10.95
CA TRP A 128 -28.40 -3.11 9.77
C TRP A 128 -27.54 -4.35 10.01
N ARG A 129 -27.55 -5.31 9.08
CA ARG A 129 -26.55 -6.38 9.03
C ARG A 129 -25.49 -6.04 8.00
N LEU A 130 -24.27 -6.53 8.20
CA LEU A 130 -23.21 -6.43 7.22
C LEU A 130 -23.26 -7.66 6.30
N ALA A 131 -23.22 -7.45 4.99
CA ALA A 131 -23.07 -8.49 3.99
C ALA A 131 -21.73 -8.31 3.25
N ASP A 132 -20.95 -9.37 3.13
CA ASP A 132 -19.62 -9.30 2.50
C ASP A 132 -19.72 -9.03 0.99
N SER A 133 -18.75 -8.27 0.49
CA SER A 133 -18.49 -8.04 -0.94
C SER A 133 -17.01 -8.31 -1.24
N ALA A 134 -16.65 -8.32 -2.53
CA ALA A 134 -15.25 -8.48 -2.94
C ALA A 134 -14.35 -7.39 -2.33
N ASN A 135 -13.06 -7.69 -2.18
CA ASN A 135 -12.01 -6.76 -1.71
C ASN A 135 -12.17 -6.24 -0.26
N GLY A 136 -12.94 -6.94 0.59
CA GLY A 136 -13.15 -6.55 1.99
C GLY A 136 -14.15 -5.41 2.18
N ASP A 137 -14.86 -5.03 1.11
CA ASP A 137 -15.98 -4.09 1.17
C ASP A 137 -17.23 -4.79 1.73
N VAL A 138 -18.15 -4.01 2.30
CA VAL A 138 -19.42 -4.52 2.83
C VAL A 138 -20.63 -3.81 2.25
N ARG A 139 -21.79 -4.43 2.38
CA ARG A 139 -23.10 -3.82 2.15
C ARG A 139 -23.84 -3.76 3.47
N PHE A 140 -24.46 -2.63 3.77
CA PHE A 140 -25.36 -2.49 4.92
C PHE A 140 -26.75 -2.87 4.49
N VAL A 141 -27.26 -4.01 4.96
CA VAL A 141 -28.60 -4.49 4.61
C VAL A 141 -29.55 -4.22 5.78
N ASN A 142 -30.61 -3.47 5.54
CA ASN A 142 -31.57 -3.10 6.56
C ASN A 142 -32.48 -4.28 6.95
N ARG A 143 -32.74 -4.46 8.24
CA ARG A 143 -33.55 -5.56 8.78
C ARG A 143 -35.02 -5.46 8.39
N HIS A 144 -35.57 -4.25 8.31
CA HIS A 144 -36.98 -4.02 8.00
C HIS A 144 -37.28 -4.22 6.50
N SER A 145 -36.44 -3.68 5.62
CA SER A 145 -36.70 -3.68 4.17
C SER A 145 -35.98 -4.77 3.40
N ASN A 146 -34.95 -5.42 3.98
CA ASN A 146 -34.01 -6.31 3.28
C ASN A 146 -33.26 -5.64 2.10
N LYS A 147 -33.19 -4.31 2.09
CA LYS A 147 -32.53 -3.50 1.05
C LYS A 147 -31.17 -3.00 1.52
N ALA A 148 -30.28 -2.75 0.56
CA ALA A 148 -28.94 -2.25 0.82
C ALA A 148 -28.92 -0.72 0.90
N LEU A 149 -28.05 -0.17 1.74
CA LEU A 149 -27.70 1.24 1.75
C LEU A 149 -27.03 1.61 0.42
N ASP A 150 -27.62 2.57 -0.30
CA ASP A 150 -27.37 2.80 -1.72
C ASP A 150 -27.05 4.28 -1.98
N LEU A 151 -25.98 4.55 -2.71
CA LEU A 151 -25.70 5.89 -3.23
C LEU A 151 -26.61 6.17 -4.43
N TRP A 152 -27.61 7.02 -4.21
CA TRP A 152 -28.71 7.22 -5.15
C TRP A 152 -28.23 7.69 -6.51
N GLU A 153 -28.77 7.07 -7.56
CA GLU A 153 -28.44 7.35 -8.96
C GLU A 153 -26.93 7.32 -9.25
N TRP A 154 -26.15 6.58 -8.45
CA TRP A 154 -24.70 6.46 -8.60
C TRP A 154 -23.97 7.82 -8.58
N SER A 155 -24.57 8.85 -7.97
CA SER A 155 -24.02 10.21 -8.01
C SER A 155 -22.67 10.29 -7.32
N THR A 156 -21.68 10.95 -7.93
CA THR A 156 -20.38 11.21 -7.30
C THR A 156 -20.26 12.61 -6.72
N ALA A 157 -21.34 13.39 -6.67
CA ALA A 157 -21.32 14.77 -6.19
C ALA A 157 -21.31 14.87 -4.66
N ASP A 158 -20.71 15.93 -4.13
CA ASP A 158 -20.87 16.31 -2.72
C ASP A 158 -22.35 16.67 -2.45
N GLY A 159 -22.88 16.22 -1.32
CA GLY A 159 -24.28 16.40 -0.96
C GLY A 159 -25.25 15.45 -1.66
N ALA A 160 -24.76 14.43 -2.39
CA ALA A 160 -25.64 13.44 -2.98
C ALA A 160 -26.35 12.59 -1.92
N MET A 161 -27.58 12.20 -2.24
CA MET A 161 -28.45 11.42 -1.36
C MET A 161 -27.91 10.01 -1.14
N ILE A 162 -27.88 9.59 0.13
CA ILE A 162 -27.79 8.18 0.49
C ILE A 162 -29.22 7.67 0.72
N SER A 163 -29.55 6.58 0.07
CA SER A 163 -30.86 5.96 0.01
C SER A 163 -30.82 4.49 0.38
N GLN A 164 -31.90 3.76 0.12
CA GLN A 164 -31.87 2.30 0.04
C GLN A 164 -32.36 1.82 -1.33
N TYR A 165 -31.87 0.67 -1.77
CA TYR A 165 -32.33 -0.01 -2.98
C TYR A 165 -32.20 -1.54 -2.83
N ALA A 166 -32.79 -2.29 -3.76
CA ALA A 166 -32.56 -3.74 -3.84
C ALA A 166 -31.06 -4.08 -3.75
N ASP A 167 -30.67 -5.08 -2.95
CA ASP A 167 -29.26 -5.49 -2.80
C ASP A 167 -28.78 -6.15 -4.10
N LEU A 168 -28.00 -5.41 -4.90
CA LEU A 168 -27.48 -5.81 -6.21
C LEU A 168 -25.96 -5.98 -6.18
N ASP A 169 -25.32 -5.79 -5.03
CA ASP A 169 -23.87 -5.76 -4.90
C ASP A 169 -23.17 -4.80 -5.88
N GLY A 170 -23.84 -3.70 -6.24
CA GLY A 170 -23.27 -2.65 -7.09
C GLY A 170 -22.21 -1.84 -6.33
N ALA A 171 -21.25 -1.24 -7.05
CA ALA A 171 -20.20 -0.43 -6.41
C ALA A 171 -20.78 0.76 -5.61
N ASN A 172 -21.95 1.26 -5.99
CA ASN A 172 -22.70 2.30 -5.27
C ASN A 172 -23.35 1.81 -3.96
N GLN A 173 -23.39 0.49 -3.72
CA GLN A 173 -23.91 -0.17 -2.51
C GLN A 173 -22.81 -0.76 -1.62
N ARG A 174 -21.58 -0.76 -2.12
CA ARG A 174 -20.40 -1.24 -1.39
C ARG A 174 -19.78 -0.10 -0.61
N TRP A 175 -19.39 -0.42 0.62
CA TRP A 175 -18.82 0.52 1.57
C TRP A 175 -17.54 -0.07 2.16
N GLN A 176 -16.47 0.71 2.15
CA GLN A 176 -15.27 0.43 2.93
C GLN A 176 -15.50 0.93 4.35
N LEU A 177 -15.28 0.07 5.35
CA LEU A 177 -15.31 0.47 6.76
C LEU A 177 -13.93 0.95 7.21
N ILE A 178 -13.87 2.16 7.76
CA ILE A 178 -12.62 2.76 8.21
C ILE A 178 -12.69 3.04 9.72
N ARG A 179 -12.28 2.06 10.55
CA ARG A 179 -12.13 2.10 12.02
C ARG A 179 -11.18 3.19 12.57
N LEU A 180 -11.73 4.27 13.11
CA LEU A 180 -11.04 5.29 13.87
C LEU A 180 -10.82 4.88 15.35
N GLY A 181 -9.62 5.12 15.89
CA GLY A 181 -9.37 5.09 17.35
C GLY A 181 -8.85 3.77 17.93
N GLY A 182 -8.65 2.73 17.13
CA GLY A 182 -7.71 1.66 17.47
C GLY A 182 -6.71 1.53 16.34
N GLY A 183 -5.44 1.32 16.68
CA GLY A 183 -4.36 1.19 15.70
C GLY A 183 -4.80 0.33 14.51
N SER A 184 -4.63 0.88 13.32
CA SER A 184 -5.16 0.47 12.00
C SER A 184 -6.55 1.02 11.61
N THR A 185 -6.55 2.29 11.17
CA THR A 185 -7.04 2.58 9.81
C THR A 185 -6.18 3.52 8.99
N PRO A 186 -6.15 3.31 7.66
CA PRO A 186 -5.63 4.29 6.72
C PRO A 186 -6.47 5.58 6.80
N PRO A 187 -5.82 6.75 6.82
CA PRO A 187 -6.52 8.04 6.77
C PRO A 187 -7.28 8.21 5.44
N PRO A 188 -8.10 9.27 5.26
CA PRO A 188 -8.51 9.66 3.92
C PRO A 188 -7.21 10.01 3.23
N ASN A 189 -6.73 9.19 2.27
CA ASN A 189 -5.35 9.21 1.73
C ASN A 189 -4.61 10.42 2.29
N PRO A 190 -3.99 10.28 3.49
CA PRO A 190 -3.40 11.44 4.13
C PRO A 190 -2.48 11.96 3.04
N GLY A 191 -2.58 13.23 2.67
CA GLY A 191 -1.65 13.77 1.68
C GLY A 191 -0.26 13.20 2.00
N PRO A 192 0.44 12.65 0.99
CA PRO A 192 1.47 11.63 1.15
C PRO A 192 2.30 11.83 2.42
N GLN A 193 2.41 10.80 3.26
CA GLN A 193 3.03 10.98 4.57
C GLN A 193 4.44 11.55 4.42
N THR A 194 4.63 12.79 4.89
CA THR A 194 5.88 13.52 4.65
C THR A 194 6.86 13.43 5.79
N GLY A 195 6.54 12.75 6.89
CA GLY A 195 7.41 12.64 8.06
C GLY A 195 8.48 11.57 7.87
N LEU A 196 9.71 11.86 8.31
CA LEU A 196 10.77 10.86 8.36
C LEU A 196 10.47 9.83 9.46
N VAL A 197 10.45 8.56 9.09
CA VAL A 197 10.39 7.40 10.00
C VAL A 197 11.55 6.46 9.66
N GLY A 198 11.97 5.64 10.63
CA GLY A 198 12.99 4.62 10.40
C GLY A 198 14.40 5.04 10.79
N TRP A 199 15.38 4.31 10.28
CA TRP A 199 16.77 4.38 10.70
C TRP A 199 17.42 5.76 10.56
N ALA A 200 17.00 6.58 9.58
CA ALA A 200 17.51 7.95 9.45
C ALA A 200 17.06 8.92 10.56
N THR A 201 16.10 8.52 11.42
CA THR A 201 15.75 9.26 12.66
C THR A 201 16.78 9.05 13.78
N GLN A 202 17.55 7.97 13.72
CA GLN A 202 18.50 7.58 14.75
C GLN A 202 19.82 8.34 14.56
N ASN A 203 20.79 8.15 15.46
CA ASN A 203 22.12 8.78 15.36
C ASN A 203 22.09 10.32 15.22
N GLY A 204 21.18 10.97 15.96
CA GLY A 204 20.98 12.43 15.91
C GLY A 204 20.04 12.92 14.80
N GLY A 205 19.50 12.01 13.98
CA GLY A 205 18.47 12.33 12.98
C GLY A 205 19.00 12.88 11.66
N THR A 206 18.07 13.15 10.74
CA THR A 206 18.35 13.66 9.39
C THR A 206 17.49 14.89 9.13
N THR A 207 18.13 16.05 8.97
CA THR A 207 17.52 17.37 8.75
C THR A 207 17.92 18.00 7.42
N GLY A 208 18.90 17.41 6.72
CA GLY A 208 19.40 17.90 5.45
C GLY A 208 20.02 19.29 5.57
N GLY A 209 19.58 20.20 4.70
CA GLY A 209 19.93 21.62 4.75
C GLY A 209 19.27 22.40 5.90
N GLY A 210 18.34 21.80 6.63
CA GLY A 210 17.62 22.43 7.74
C GLY A 210 16.98 23.77 7.32
N ASN A 211 17.30 24.83 8.07
CA ASN A 211 16.80 26.19 7.83
C ASN A 211 17.73 27.03 6.92
N ALA A 212 18.68 26.40 6.22
CA ALA A 212 19.57 27.12 5.31
C ALA A 212 18.78 27.82 4.19
N GLY A 213 19.36 28.90 3.65
CA GLY A 213 18.82 29.62 2.51
C GLY A 213 18.54 28.68 1.33
N THR A 214 17.46 28.99 0.61
CA THR A 214 17.01 28.20 -0.52
C THR A 214 17.63 28.71 -1.82
N THR A 215 18.23 27.82 -2.60
CA THR A 215 18.77 28.12 -3.94
C THR A 215 18.05 27.28 -4.98
N THR A 216 17.48 27.91 -6.00
CA THR A 216 16.88 27.19 -7.13
C THR A 216 17.92 26.96 -8.23
N VAL A 217 18.01 25.73 -8.73
CA VAL A 217 18.89 25.32 -9.81
C VAL A 217 18.08 24.79 -10.99
N THR A 218 18.49 25.17 -12.20
CA THR A 218 17.79 24.85 -13.47
C THR A 218 18.70 24.22 -14.52
N ASN A 219 19.99 24.04 -14.21
CA ASN A 219 20.97 23.46 -15.11
C ASN A 219 22.05 22.66 -14.34
N ALA A 220 22.82 21.85 -15.07
CA ALA A 220 23.78 20.92 -14.48
C ALA A 220 24.93 21.61 -13.75
N SER A 221 25.42 22.74 -14.25
CA SER A 221 26.52 23.48 -13.62
C SER A 221 26.09 24.04 -12.25
N ALA A 222 24.92 24.68 -12.19
CA ALA A 222 24.35 25.19 -10.95
C ALA A 222 24.04 24.06 -9.95
N LEU A 223 23.46 22.95 -10.42
CA LEU A 223 23.20 21.78 -9.59
C LEU A 223 24.51 21.22 -9.02
N THR A 224 25.50 20.93 -9.86
CA THR A 224 26.79 20.38 -9.43
C THR A 224 27.47 21.27 -8.39
N SER A 225 27.46 22.58 -8.62
CA SER A 225 28.07 23.56 -7.71
C SER A 225 27.35 23.59 -6.35
N ALA A 226 26.02 23.57 -6.35
CA ALA A 226 25.22 23.56 -5.14
C ALA A 226 25.40 22.26 -4.33
N LEU A 227 25.40 21.11 -5.01
CA LEU A 227 25.59 19.79 -4.36
C LEU A 227 26.97 19.65 -3.72
N ASN A 228 28.02 20.16 -4.38
CA ASN A 228 29.41 20.00 -3.92
C ASN A 228 29.87 21.08 -2.93
N SER A 229 29.05 22.10 -2.66
CA SER A 229 29.36 23.13 -1.67
C SER A 229 29.50 22.52 -0.26
N SER A 230 30.44 23.04 0.53
CA SER A 230 30.61 22.64 1.93
C SER A 230 29.54 23.23 2.87
N SER A 231 28.87 24.31 2.46
CA SER A 231 27.82 24.97 3.26
C SER A 231 26.52 24.16 3.27
N ALA A 232 25.78 24.20 4.38
CA ALA A 232 24.43 23.63 4.41
C ALA A 232 23.51 24.38 3.41
N ALA A 233 22.63 23.65 2.72
CA ALA A 233 21.78 24.27 1.69
C ALA A 233 20.47 23.50 1.46
N VAL A 234 19.41 24.26 1.17
CA VAL A 234 18.18 23.74 0.55
C VAL A 234 18.25 24.04 -0.95
N ILE A 235 18.41 23.00 -1.77
CA ILE A 235 18.57 23.06 -3.21
C ILE A 235 17.24 22.68 -3.85
N ARG A 236 16.60 23.64 -4.52
CA ARG A 236 15.36 23.45 -5.26
C ARG A 236 15.68 23.14 -6.70
N VAL A 237 15.31 21.96 -7.17
CA VAL A 237 15.50 21.59 -8.57
C VAL A 237 14.25 21.97 -9.35
N SER A 238 14.39 22.73 -10.43
CA SER A 238 13.27 23.12 -11.28
C SER A 238 13.50 22.73 -12.73
N GLY A 239 12.47 22.15 -13.35
CA GLY A 239 12.53 21.67 -14.72
C GLY A 239 13.35 20.38 -14.87
N THR A 240 13.77 20.11 -16.11
CA THR A 240 14.62 18.98 -16.45
C THR A 240 16.08 19.42 -16.50
N ILE A 241 16.94 18.79 -15.71
CA ILE A 241 18.39 18.98 -15.74
C ILE A 241 19.05 17.78 -16.40
N ASN A 242 19.66 17.99 -17.57
CA ASN A 242 20.49 17.01 -18.25
C ASN A 242 21.94 17.13 -17.76
N CYS A 243 22.52 16.02 -17.33
CA CYS A 243 23.83 15.92 -16.71
C CYS A 243 24.46 14.56 -17.06
N SER A 244 25.70 14.32 -16.63
CA SER A 244 26.40 13.04 -16.84
C SER A 244 27.20 12.63 -15.61
N GLY A 245 27.41 11.32 -15.44
CA GLY A 245 28.25 10.76 -14.38
C GLY A 245 27.58 10.76 -13.00
N MET A 246 28.39 10.69 -11.95
CA MET A 246 27.91 10.73 -10.56
C MET A 246 28.24 12.07 -9.92
N LEU A 247 27.22 12.89 -9.68
CA LEU A 247 27.37 14.19 -9.05
C LEU A 247 27.53 14.03 -7.53
N ARG A 248 28.60 14.61 -6.98
CA ARG A 248 28.91 14.50 -5.56
C ARG A 248 28.00 15.37 -4.72
N VAL A 249 27.34 14.77 -3.72
CA VAL A 249 26.47 15.46 -2.75
C VAL A 249 27.17 15.55 -1.40
N ARG A 250 27.56 16.76 -0.99
CA ARG A 250 28.20 17.01 0.31
C ARG A 250 27.20 16.96 1.47
N SER A 251 27.70 16.96 2.70
CA SER A 251 26.89 16.94 3.92
C SER A 251 25.92 18.13 4.00
N ASN A 252 24.86 17.96 4.80
CA ASN A 252 23.88 18.99 5.15
C ASN A 252 23.15 19.57 3.94
N LYS A 253 22.61 18.70 3.08
CA LYS A 253 21.88 19.09 1.88
C LYS A 253 20.45 18.60 1.94
N THR A 254 19.51 19.47 1.57
CA THR A 254 18.17 19.07 1.17
C THR A 254 18.05 19.34 -0.32
N ILE A 255 18.00 18.30 -1.14
CA ILE A 255 17.75 18.39 -2.57
C ILE A 255 16.27 18.07 -2.77
N LEU A 256 15.48 19.07 -3.11
CA LEU A 256 14.03 18.96 -3.20
C LEU A 256 13.55 19.40 -4.59
N GLY A 257 12.92 18.49 -5.32
CA GLY A 257 12.33 18.80 -6.62
C GLY A 257 11.10 19.68 -6.50
N ASN A 258 11.02 20.72 -7.33
CA ASN A 258 9.76 21.41 -7.63
C ASN A 258 8.86 20.49 -8.48
N SER A 259 7.62 20.92 -8.74
CA SER A 259 6.71 20.18 -9.64
C SER A 259 7.39 19.84 -10.98
N GLY A 260 7.39 18.56 -11.35
CA GLY A 260 7.99 18.05 -12.59
C GLY A 260 9.52 18.01 -12.63
N ALA A 261 10.20 18.29 -11.52
CA ALA A 261 11.67 18.30 -11.47
C ALA A 261 12.27 16.94 -11.85
N THR A 262 13.19 16.95 -12.81
CA THR A 262 13.80 15.71 -13.32
C THR A 262 15.30 15.83 -13.51
N ILE A 263 16.02 14.79 -13.12
CA ILE A 263 17.46 14.57 -13.37
C ILE A 263 17.61 13.51 -14.48
N VAL A 264 18.43 13.80 -15.49
CA VAL A 264 18.59 12.96 -16.68
C VAL A 264 20.07 12.73 -16.96
N GLY A 265 20.47 11.49 -17.17
CA GLY A 265 21.82 11.15 -17.63
C GLY A 265 22.87 11.05 -16.52
N CYS A 266 22.55 11.48 -15.29
CA CYS A 266 23.43 11.39 -14.13
C CYS A 266 22.73 10.80 -12.90
N GLY A 267 23.55 10.36 -11.94
CA GLY A 267 23.12 10.01 -10.60
C GLY A 267 23.82 10.86 -9.53
N PHE A 268 23.45 10.67 -8.28
CA PHE A 268 24.02 11.35 -7.12
C PHE A 268 24.86 10.38 -6.28
N THR A 269 26.04 10.81 -5.84
CA THR A 269 26.89 10.04 -4.93
C THR A 269 27.13 10.77 -3.61
N ILE A 270 26.82 10.10 -2.50
CA ILE A 270 27.10 10.52 -1.13
C ILE A 270 28.18 9.60 -0.60
N ASN A 271 29.42 10.09 -0.52
CA ASN A 271 30.61 9.29 -0.23
C ASN A 271 31.27 9.79 1.07
N GLY A 272 30.88 9.19 2.20
CA GLY A 272 31.33 9.58 3.54
C GLY A 272 30.73 10.87 4.08
N ASP A 273 29.76 11.45 3.38
CA ASP A 273 28.99 12.59 3.88
C ASP A 273 27.78 12.15 4.70
N ARG A 274 27.22 13.09 5.47
CA ARG A 274 26.07 12.84 6.33
C ARG A 274 25.00 13.91 6.24
N ASN A 275 23.83 13.58 6.78
CA ASN A 275 22.71 14.52 6.92
C ASN A 275 22.25 15.06 5.56
N VAL A 276 21.76 14.17 4.70
CA VAL A 276 21.31 14.50 3.33
C VAL A 276 19.88 14.02 3.12
N ILE A 277 19.06 14.88 2.52
CA ILE A 277 17.70 14.57 2.07
C ILE A 277 17.67 14.70 0.55
N ILE A 278 17.25 13.65 -0.16
CA ILE A 278 16.99 13.67 -1.61
C ILE A 278 15.51 13.37 -1.81
N ARG A 279 14.75 14.33 -2.34
CA ARG A 279 13.29 14.29 -2.26
C ARG A 279 12.56 14.87 -3.47
N ASN A 280 11.45 14.24 -3.85
CA ASN A 280 10.54 14.71 -4.90
C ASN A 280 11.20 14.89 -6.29
N LEU A 281 12.18 14.05 -6.63
CA LEU A 281 12.86 14.09 -7.93
C LEU A 281 12.47 12.88 -8.77
N THR A 282 12.31 13.10 -10.07
CA THR A 282 12.40 12.00 -11.04
C THR A 282 13.86 11.83 -11.48
N PHE A 283 14.38 10.61 -11.50
CA PHE A 283 15.65 10.23 -12.10
C PHE A 283 15.38 9.35 -13.33
N ARG A 284 16.07 9.63 -14.43
CA ARG A 284 15.99 8.83 -15.67
C ARG A 284 17.33 8.71 -16.37
N ASN A 285 17.55 7.59 -17.07
CA ASN A 285 18.67 7.38 -17.98
C ASN A 285 20.06 7.58 -17.34
N TRP A 286 20.23 7.24 -16.05
CA TRP A 286 21.54 7.31 -15.41
C TRP A 286 22.45 6.17 -15.90
N SER A 287 23.75 6.43 -15.98
CA SER A 287 24.74 5.49 -16.54
C SER A 287 25.36 4.53 -15.51
N ASP A 288 25.23 4.83 -14.22
CA ASP A 288 25.74 4.03 -13.09
C ASP A 288 24.57 3.72 -12.15
N ASP A 289 24.53 4.30 -10.95
CA ASP A 289 23.38 4.29 -10.03
C ASP A 289 22.60 5.61 -10.10
N ALA A 290 21.29 5.64 -9.80
CA ALA A 290 20.58 6.93 -9.66
C ALA A 290 21.00 7.64 -8.37
N ILE A 291 21.09 6.90 -7.27
CA ILE A 291 21.63 7.36 -5.99
C ILE A 291 22.56 6.28 -5.42
N ASN A 292 23.81 6.65 -5.18
CA ASN A 292 24.82 5.83 -4.52
C ASN A 292 25.19 6.44 -3.16
N VAL A 293 25.11 5.65 -2.09
CA VAL A 293 25.50 6.02 -0.73
C VAL A 293 26.61 5.08 -0.26
N GLU A 294 27.79 5.64 -0.01
CA GLU A 294 28.99 4.84 0.24
C GLU A 294 29.98 5.48 1.20
N GLN A 295 31.03 4.73 1.52
CA GLN A 295 32.19 5.16 2.32
C GLN A 295 31.80 5.69 3.70
N SER A 296 31.00 4.93 4.44
CA SER A 296 30.50 5.29 5.77
C SER A 296 29.65 6.56 5.82
N ALA A 297 28.94 6.89 4.73
CA ALA A 297 27.93 7.93 4.75
C ALA A 297 26.79 7.60 5.73
N THR A 298 26.24 8.61 6.43
CA THR A 298 25.24 8.39 7.48
C THR A 298 24.10 9.39 7.50
N ASN A 299 22.96 9.02 8.09
CA ASN A 299 21.81 9.92 8.26
C ASN A 299 21.33 10.48 6.91
N ILE A 300 20.85 9.57 6.05
CA ILE A 300 20.40 9.90 4.70
C ILE A 300 18.93 9.54 4.56
N TRP A 301 18.15 10.42 3.93
CA TRP A 301 16.75 10.19 3.64
C TRP A 301 16.45 10.36 2.15
N ILE A 302 16.00 9.27 1.52
CA ILE A 302 15.67 9.21 0.09
C ILE A 302 14.16 9.02 0.00
N ASP A 303 13.44 10.09 -0.33
CA ASP A 303 11.99 10.16 -0.13
C ASP A 303 11.20 10.65 -1.34
N HIS A 304 10.06 10.03 -1.67
CA HIS A 304 9.18 10.53 -2.73
C HIS A 304 9.87 10.75 -4.08
N ASN A 305 10.87 9.94 -4.42
CA ASN A 305 11.54 10.00 -5.72
C ASN A 305 10.95 8.98 -6.69
N THR A 306 11.10 9.24 -7.97
CA THR A 306 10.73 8.32 -9.05
C THR A 306 11.97 7.90 -9.82
N PHE A 307 12.17 6.60 -10.02
CA PHE A 307 13.32 6.03 -10.72
C PHE A 307 12.87 5.20 -11.92
N THR A 308 13.42 5.47 -13.11
CA THR A 308 13.08 4.71 -14.32
C THR A 308 14.18 4.72 -15.37
N ALA A 309 14.24 3.70 -16.23
CA ALA A 309 15.10 3.66 -17.42
C ALA A 309 16.60 3.89 -17.15
N GLY A 310 17.10 3.47 -15.98
CA GLY A 310 18.53 3.51 -15.67
C GLY A 310 19.32 2.28 -16.12
N TYR A 311 20.65 2.37 -16.05
CA TYR A 311 21.56 1.29 -16.41
C TYR A 311 21.88 0.31 -15.27
N ASP A 312 22.39 0.78 -14.11
CA ASP A 312 22.70 -0.08 -12.95
C ASP A 312 21.62 -0.02 -11.86
N GLY A 313 21.95 0.34 -10.61
CA GLY A 313 21.01 0.38 -9.49
C GLY A 313 20.16 1.65 -9.48
N ALA A 314 18.92 1.58 -8.99
CA ALA A 314 18.21 2.81 -8.63
C ALA A 314 18.79 3.42 -7.34
N VAL A 315 18.88 2.64 -6.26
CA VAL A 315 19.46 3.09 -4.99
C VAL A 315 20.44 2.05 -4.44
N ASP A 316 21.71 2.40 -4.43
CA ASP A 316 22.78 1.55 -3.91
C ASP A 316 23.32 2.12 -2.60
N ILE A 317 23.36 1.29 -1.56
CA ILE A 317 23.86 1.65 -0.23
C ILE A 317 24.93 0.63 0.16
N LYS A 318 26.17 1.07 0.33
CA LYS A 318 27.33 0.18 0.46
C LYS A 318 28.42 0.74 1.37
N ARG A 319 29.45 -0.06 1.61
CA ARG A 319 30.74 0.36 2.19
C ARG A 319 30.59 1.04 3.55
N GLY A 320 29.96 0.37 4.51
CA GLY A 320 29.83 0.80 5.89
C GLY A 320 28.88 1.98 6.13
N SER A 321 28.11 2.39 5.10
CA SER A 321 27.06 3.41 5.23
C SER A 321 25.99 2.97 6.22
N ASP A 322 25.30 3.91 6.86
CA ASP A 322 24.45 3.57 8.00
C ASP A 322 23.38 4.61 8.32
N PHE A 323 22.33 4.23 9.06
CA PHE A 323 21.25 5.12 9.47
C PHE A 323 20.52 5.79 8.28
N ILE A 324 19.94 4.96 7.41
CA ILE A 324 19.33 5.43 6.16
C ILE A 324 17.86 5.03 6.10
N THR A 325 17.01 5.92 5.59
CA THR A 325 15.62 5.62 5.24
C THR A 325 15.40 5.84 3.76
N VAL A 326 14.82 4.86 3.09
CA VAL A 326 14.36 4.91 1.70
C VAL A 326 12.84 4.75 1.73
N SER A 327 12.11 5.83 1.50
CA SER A 327 10.66 5.85 1.70
C SER A 327 9.86 6.47 0.56
N TRP A 328 8.65 5.97 0.33
CA TRP A 328 7.71 6.57 -0.61
C TRP A 328 8.24 6.75 -2.05
N ASN A 329 9.26 5.99 -2.45
CA ASN A 329 9.80 6.09 -3.80
C ASN A 329 9.03 5.17 -4.75
N ARG A 330 9.01 5.48 -6.05
CA ARG A 330 8.51 4.59 -7.10
C ARG A 330 9.65 4.17 -8.01
N VAL A 331 9.78 2.88 -8.26
CA VAL A 331 10.71 2.32 -9.26
C VAL A 331 9.90 1.59 -10.31
N TYR A 332 10.03 1.96 -11.58
CA TYR A 332 9.31 1.33 -12.69
C TYR A 332 10.13 1.32 -13.98
N GLY A 333 9.88 0.35 -14.87
CA GLY A 333 10.62 0.25 -16.13
C GLY A 333 12.13 0.13 -15.93
N HIS A 334 12.54 -0.69 -14.95
CA HIS A 334 13.93 -0.82 -14.53
C HIS A 334 14.21 -2.23 -13.97
N ASP A 335 15.45 -2.72 -14.10
CA ASP A 335 15.82 -4.09 -13.70
C ASP A 335 16.28 -4.15 -12.23
N LYS A 336 17.38 -3.46 -11.89
CA LYS A 336 18.07 -3.57 -10.60
C LYS A 336 17.66 -2.44 -9.67
N SER A 337 16.73 -2.68 -8.75
CA SER A 337 16.21 -1.60 -7.89
C SER A 337 17.19 -1.14 -6.80
N MET A 338 17.41 -1.93 -5.75
CA MET A 338 18.07 -1.48 -4.52
C MET A 338 19.06 -2.52 -3.97
N LEU A 339 20.35 -2.19 -4.01
CA LEU A 339 21.40 -3.02 -3.42
C LEU A 339 21.82 -2.46 -2.06
N LEU A 340 21.88 -3.33 -1.03
CA LEU A 340 22.40 -3.01 0.28
C LEU A 340 23.59 -3.91 0.59
N GLY A 341 24.81 -3.37 0.50
CA GLY A 341 26.05 -4.11 0.58
C GLY A 341 26.43 -4.74 -0.77
N HIS A 342 27.55 -4.26 -1.33
CA HIS A 342 27.92 -4.54 -2.72
C HIS A 342 28.67 -5.85 -2.97
N SER A 343 29.35 -6.40 -1.97
CA SER A 343 30.31 -7.50 -2.15
C SER A 343 30.30 -8.46 -0.97
N ASP A 344 30.33 -9.76 -1.26
CA ASP A 344 30.41 -10.85 -0.27
C ASP A 344 31.71 -10.81 0.53
N SER A 345 32.75 -10.12 0.02
CA SER A 345 34.07 -10.01 0.67
C SER A 345 34.24 -8.74 1.50
N ASN A 346 33.20 -7.91 1.65
CA ASN A 346 33.29 -6.62 2.35
C ASN A 346 32.81 -6.64 3.80
N ALA A 347 32.76 -7.83 4.41
CA ALA A 347 32.25 -8.03 5.76
C ALA A 347 32.94 -7.13 6.81
N SER A 348 34.25 -6.92 6.71
CA SER A 348 35.03 -6.12 7.67
C SER A 348 34.58 -4.66 7.76
N GLN A 349 33.95 -4.13 6.70
CA GLN A 349 33.43 -2.76 6.68
C GLN A 349 31.92 -2.71 6.93
N ASP A 350 31.17 -3.73 6.48
CA ASP A 350 29.71 -3.70 6.43
C ASP A 350 29.04 -4.35 7.67
N VAL A 351 29.69 -5.28 8.36
CA VAL A 351 29.14 -5.91 9.58
C VAL A 351 29.00 -4.87 10.69
N GLY A 352 27.82 -4.83 11.32
CA GLY A 352 27.48 -3.84 12.35
C GLY A 352 27.09 -2.46 11.80
N ARG A 353 26.99 -2.32 10.48
CA ARG A 353 26.53 -1.12 9.75
C ARG A 353 25.29 -1.47 8.91
N LEU A 354 25.04 -0.68 7.85
CA LEU A 354 23.99 -0.93 6.86
C LEU A 354 22.59 -1.03 7.50
N ARG A 355 22.31 -0.26 8.54
CA ARG A 355 20.98 -0.17 9.14
C ARG A 355 20.11 0.74 8.27
N VAL A 356 19.26 0.10 7.48
CA VAL A 356 18.42 0.78 6.48
C VAL A 356 16.96 0.39 6.64
N SER A 357 16.08 1.39 6.52
CA SER A 357 14.62 1.18 6.49
C SER A 357 14.10 1.42 5.09
N TYR A 358 13.33 0.48 4.55
CA TYR A 358 12.63 0.61 3.29
C TYR A 358 11.14 0.59 3.57
N HIS A 359 10.43 1.69 3.35
CA HIS A 359 9.00 1.70 3.58
C HIS A 359 8.16 2.51 2.62
N HIS A 360 6.95 2.01 2.35
CA HIS A 360 6.00 2.67 1.45
C HIS A 360 6.54 2.91 0.04
N ASN A 361 7.58 2.18 -0.37
CA ASN A 361 8.06 2.23 -1.74
C ASN A 361 7.14 1.40 -2.65
N TRP A 362 6.97 1.87 -3.88
CA TRP A 362 6.30 1.13 -4.94
C TRP A 362 7.32 0.55 -5.91
N PHE A 363 7.43 -0.77 -5.90
CA PHE A 363 8.20 -1.55 -6.87
C PHE A 363 7.25 -2.00 -7.98
N ASP A 364 7.20 -1.20 -9.05
CA ASP A 364 6.18 -1.23 -10.09
C ASP A 364 6.70 -1.91 -11.37
N GLY A 365 6.69 -3.25 -11.34
CA GLY A 365 7.17 -4.08 -12.43
C GLY A 365 8.69 -4.09 -12.59
N SER A 366 9.43 -3.51 -11.63
CA SER A 366 10.88 -3.64 -11.57
C SER A 366 11.29 -5.08 -11.25
N ASN A 367 12.40 -5.54 -11.79
CA ASN A 367 12.65 -6.98 -11.90
C ASN A 367 13.25 -7.60 -10.63
N GLN A 368 14.24 -6.97 -9.99
CA GLN A 368 14.98 -7.57 -8.87
C GLN A 368 15.58 -6.54 -7.89
N ARG A 369 16.09 -7.05 -6.75
CA ARG A 369 16.79 -6.31 -5.68
C ARG A 369 15.86 -5.34 -4.92
N HIS A 370 14.88 -5.84 -4.16
CA HIS A 370 13.88 -4.98 -3.51
C HIS A 370 13.76 -5.10 -1.97
N PRO A 371 14.84 -4.95 -1.16
CA PRO A 371 16.25 -4.86 -1.54
C PRO A 371 16.95 -6.24 -1.59
N ARG A 372 18.14 -6.30 -2.20
CA ARG A 372 19.11 -7.38 -1.96
C ARG A 372 20.08 -6.93 -0.87
N VAL A 373 20.13 -7.65 0.25
CA VAL A 373 20.82 -7.24 1.47
C VAL A 373 21.99 -8.18 1.80
N ARG A 374 23.15 -7.59 2.07
CA ARG A 374 24.32 -8.24 2.68
C ARG A 374 24.65 -7.59 4.02
N PHE A 375 25.03 -8.40 5.01
CA PHE A 375 25.56 -8.04 6.34
C PHE A 375 24.70 -7.16 7.27
N GLY A 376 23.87 -6.25 6.73
CA GLY A 376 23.05 -5.35 7.53
C GLY A 376 22.13 -6.13 8.47
N ASN A 377 22.18 -5.83 9.76
CA ASN A 377 21.31 -6.43 10.77
C ASN A 377 21.08 -5.45 11.94
N PRO A 378 19.84 -4.98 12.19
CA PRO A 378 18.62 -5.32 11.45
C PRO A 378 18.34 -4.32 10.31
N VAL A 379 17.90 -4.86 9.17
CA VAL A 379 17.29 -4.11 8.06
C VAL A 379 15.78 -4.27 8.13
N HIS A 380 15.06 -3.18 7.96
CA HIS A 380 13.61 -3.16 8.11
C HIS A 380 12.92 -2.83 6.79
N VAL A 381 12.09 -3.75 6.30
CA VAL A 381 11.39 -3.64 5.03
C VAL A 381 9.89 -3.75 5.32
N TYR A 382 9.17 -2.62 5.32
CA TYR A 382 7.77 -2.61 5.72
C TYR A 382 6.83 -1.72 4.92
N ASN A 383 5.56 -2.07 4.85
CA ASN A 383 4.51 -1.36 4.10
C ASN A 383 4.90 -1.02 2.63
N ASN A 384 5.79 -1.78 1.98
CA ASN A 384 6.09 -1.57 0.57
C ASN A 384 5.08 -2.32 -0.31
N TYR A 385 4.86 -1.82 -1.52
CA TYR A 385 4.01 -2.46 -2.52
C TYR A 385 4.87 -2.99 -3.66
N TYR A 386 4.83 -4.31 -3.85
CA TYR A 386 5.50 -5.04 -4.91
C TYR A 386 4.44 -5.46 -5.91
N SER A 387 4.48 -4.93 -7.13
CA SER A 387 3.53 -5.27 -8.18
C SER A 387 4.24 -5.77 -9.42
N ASN A 388 3.94 -7.00 -9.83
CA ASN A 388 4.49 -7.62 -11.04
C ASN A 388 6.02 -7.77 -11.04
N VAL A 389 6.61 -8.03 -9.88
CA VAL A 389 8.05 -8.27 -9.73
C VAL A 389 8.36 -9.71 -10.16
N ARG A 390 9.16 -9.87 -11.23
CA ARG A 390 9.39 -11.18 -11.86
C ARG A 390 10.62 -11.93 -11.36
N GLY A 391 11.69 -11.22 -11.04
CA GLY A 391 12.91 -11.80 -10.49
C GLY A 391 12.71 -12.20 -9.03
N TYR A 392 12.80 -11.22 -8.13
CA TYR A 392 12.53 -11.42 -6.71
C TYR A 392 12.29 -10.10 -5.97
N GLY A 393 11.59 -10.16 -4.85
CA GLY A 393 11.43 -9.07 -3.90
C GLY A 393 12.66 -8.90 -3.02
N VAL A 394 12.58 -9.34 -1.76
CA VAL A 394 13.65 -9.15 -0.76
C VAL A 394 14.59 -10.35 -0.72
N ALA A 395 15.90 -10.14 -0.87
CA ALA A 395 16.89 -11.20 -0.67
C ALA A 395 17.74 -10.90 0.56
N SER A 396 17.75 -11.82 1.54
CA SER A 396 18.63 -11.74 2.71
C SER A 396 19.85 -12.65 2.53
N THR A 397 21.03 -12.05 2.43
CA THR A 397 22.27 -12.74 2.09
C THR A 397 23.39 -12.39 3.07
N MET A 398 24.47 -13.17 3.08
CA MET A 398 25.72 -12.88 3.79
C MET A 398 25.50 -12.46 5.25
N ASN A 399 24.84 -13.31 6.06
CA ASN A 399 24.55 -13.06 7.48
C ASN A 399 23.75 -11.77 7.77
N ALA A 400 23.10 -11.17 6.78
CA ALA A 400 22.14 -10.09 7.01
C ALA A 400 20.99 -10.55 7.94
N GLY A 401 20.33 -9.62 8.60
CA GLY A 401 19.08 -9.85 9.32
C GLY A 401 18.01 -8.90 8.82
N VAL A 402 17.01 -9.43 8.10
CA VAL A 402 15.98 -8.62 7.45
C VAL A 402 14.60 -8.92 8.03
N LEU A 403 13.93 -7.89 8.55
CA LEU A 403 12.53 -7.97 8.96
C LEU A 403 11.65 -7.49 7.80
N VAL A 404 10.86 -8.40 7.23
CA VAL A 404 9.91 -8.14 6.14
C VAL A 404 8.50 -8.16 6.71
N GLU A 405 7.92 -6.99 6.97
CA GLU A 405 6.62 -6.91 7.64
C GLU A 405 5.62 -5.92 7.06
N GLY A 406 4.34 -6.26 7.04
CA GLY A 406 3.32 -5.31 6.58
C GLY A 406 3.32 -5.04 5.07
N ASN A 407 4.08 -5.76 4.25
CA ASN A 407 4.20 -5.47 2.82
C ASN A 407 3.04 -6.08 2.00
N TYR A 408 2.76 -5.52 0.83
CA TYR A 408 1.81 -6.05 -0.14
C TYR A 408 2.57 -6.60 -1.36
N PHE A 409 2.45 -7.89 -1.63
CA PHE A 409 2.99 -8.56 -2.80
C PHE A 409 1.88 -8.96 -3.76
N GLU A 410 1.94 -8.45 -4.99
CA GLU A 410 1.01 -8.75 -6.07
C GLU A 410 1.77 -9.28 -7.29
N ASN A 411 1.36 -10.44 -7.80
CA ASN A 411 2.00 -11.07 -8.96
C ASN A 411 3.53 -11.15 -8.80
N THR A 412 4.00 -11.51 -7.61
CA THR A 412 5.41 -11.63 -7.25
C THR A 412 5.71 -13.08 -6.88
N PRO A 413 6.18 -13.92 -7.84
CA PRO A 413 6.39 -15.34 -7.59
C PRO A 413 7.40 -15.62 -6.46
N ASP A 414 8.40 -14.75 -6.32
CA ASP A 414 9.40 -14.82 -5.25
C ASP A 414 9.39 -13.51 -4.44
N PRO A 415 8.53 -13.40 -3.41
CA PRO A 415 8.40 -12.16 -2.63
C PRO A 415 9.61 -11.89 -1.73
N TYR A 416 10.22 -12.95 -1.18
CA TYR A 416 11.42 -12.86 -0.38
C TYR A 416 12.08 -14.22 -0.16
N HIS A 417 13.40 -14.26 -0.03
CA HIS A 417 14.15 -15.50 0.18
C HIS A 417 15.49 -15.31 0.93
N LEU A 418 16.17 -16.43 1.18
CA LEU A 418 17.51 -16.50 1.79
C LEU A 418 18.57 -16.87 0.74
N GLY A 419 19.71 -16.19 0.77
CA GLY A 419 20.74 -16.31 -0.28
C GLY A 419 20.37 -15.52 -1.52
N GLU A 420 21.24 -15.44 -2.52
CA GLU A 420 20.90 -14.98 -3.89
C GLU A 420 22.15 -15.13 -4.77
N GLY A 421 22.05 -15.83 -5.89
CA GLY A 421 23.19 -16.19 -6.73
C GLY A 421 24.27 -16.94 -5.94
N SER A 422 25.52 -16.45 -5.98
CA SER A 422 26.63 -17.02 -5.19
C SER A 422 26.65 -16.58 -3.72
N SER A 423 25.82 -15.60 -3.33
CA SER A 423 25.83 -15.08 -1.97
C SER A 423 25.09 -16.04 -1.05
N GLY A 424 25.79 -16.51 -0.01
CA GLY A 424 25.23 -17.40 1.00
C GLY A 424 24.06 -16.78 1.77
N PRO A 425 23.30 -17.59 2.54
CA PRO A 425 22.09 -17.13 3.22
C PRO A 425 22.37 -16.10 4.32
N GLY A 426 21.42 -15.19 4.50
CA GLY A 426 21.27 -14.40 5.73
C GLY A 426 20.21 -15.01 6.66
N SER A 427 19.60 -14.16 7.46
CA SER A 427 18.40 -14.41 8.27
C SER A 427 17.27 -13.48 7.82
N LEU A 428 16.04 -13.99 7.84
CA LEU A 428 14.86 -13.25 7.43
C LEU A 428 13.66 -13.68 8.28
N VAL A 429 13.04 -12.70 8.92
CA VAL A 429 11.75 -12.87 9.61
C VAL A 429 10.70 -12.14 8.78
N ALA A 430 9.63 -12.85 8.43
CA ALA A 430 8.50 -12.28 7.72
C ALA A 430 7.24 -12.36 8.59
N ARG A 431 6.45 -11.28 8.65
CA ARG A 431 5.18 -11.29 9.39
C ARG A 431 4.19 -10.28 8.82
N ASN A 432 2.89 -10.56 8.95
CA ASN A 432 1.82 -9.63 8.56
C ASN A 432 1.97 -9.10 7.11
N ASN A 433 2.40 -9.92 6.15
CA ASN A 433 2.45 -9.52 4.75
C ASN A 433 1.16 -9.95 4.03
N HIS A 434 0.75 -9.20 3.02
CA HIS A 434 -0.39 -9.51 2.17
C HIS A 434 0.06 -10.02 0.81
N PHE A 435 -0.54 -11.11 0.33
CA PHE A 435 -0.17 -11.77 -0.91
C PHE A 435 -1.37 -11.91 -1.83
N VAL A 436 -1.19 -11.49 -3.09
CA VAL A 436 -2.12 -11.72 -4.20
C VAL A 436 -1.32 -12.34 -5.34
N ASN A 437 -1.70 -13.54 -5.78
CA ASN A 437 -1.03 -14.26 -6.88
C ASN A 437 0.50 -14.29 -6.75
N SER A 438 1.00 -14.54 -5.54
CA SER A 438 2.43 -14.45 -5.21
C SER A 438 2.88 -15.71 -4.48
N GLY A 439 4.19 -15.96 -4.45
CA GLY A 439 4.75 -17.06 -3.66
C GLY A 439 4.64 -16.83 -2.15
N SER A 440 5.02 -17.83 -1.35
CA SER A 440 5.01 -17.75 0.12
C SER A 440 6.27 -17.11 0.70
N GLY A 441 7.34 -17.03 -0.10
CA GLY A 441 8.69 -16.64 0.33
C GLY A 441 9.37 -17.65 1.26
N GLN A 442 10.61 -17.36 1.66
CA GLN A 442 11.41 -18.18 2.58
C GLN A 442 11.86 -17.37 3.79
N THR A 443 11.79 -17.98 4.97
CA THR A 443 12.21 -17.37 6.25
C THR A 443 13.20 -18.28 6.97
N GLY A 444 14.02 -17.72 7.85
CA GLY A 444 14.94 -18.50 8.67
C GLY A 444 15.84 -17.62 9.55
N GLY A 445 16.33 -18.21 10.64
CA GLY A 445 17.18 -17.51 11.61
C GLY A 445 16.42 -16.50 12.47
N SER A 446 17.14 -15.49 12.96
CA SER A 446 16.59 -14.41 13.79
C SER A 446 17.10 -13.06 13.30
N VAL A 447 16.34 -12.00 13.62
CA VAL A 447 16.67 -10.62 13.22
C VAL A 447 16.71 -9.78 14.48
N ALA A 448 17.69 -8.88 14.59
CA ALA A 448 17.78 -7.98 15.74
C ALA A 448 16.55 -7.05 15.83
N GLY A 449 16.26 -6.56 17.03
CA GLY A 449 15.09 -5.70 17.26
C GLY A 449 15.18 -4.34 16.54
N ILE A 450 14.03 -3.84 16.08
CA ILE A 450 13.91 -2.50 15.51
C ILE A 450 13.74 -1.48 16.66
N PRO A 451 14.66 -0.52 16.85
CA PRO A 451 14.68 0.31 18.07
C PRO A 451 13.83 1.57 17.99
N TYR A 452 13.38 1.98 16.80
CA TYR A 452 12.58 3.19 16.60
C TYR A 452 11.08 2.89 16.59
N SER A 453 10.27 3.90 16.92
CA SER A 453 8.82 3.80 16.81
C SER A 453 8.37 3.90 15.34
N TYR A 454 7.39 3.10 14.96
CA TYR A 454 6.77 3.09 13.64
C TYR A 454 5.33 2.59 13.76
N THR A 455 4.53 2.76 12.72
CA THR A 455 3.18 2.20 12.61
C THR A 455 3.10 1.38 11.34
N LEU A 456 2.58 0.16 11.47
CA LEU A 456 2.23 -0.66 10.31
C LEU A 456 0.85 -0.26 9.80
N ASP A 457 0.73 -0.17 8.48
CA ASP A 457 -0.58 -0.08 7.87
C ASP A 457 -1.22 -1.46 7.87
N THR A 458 -2.54 -1.50 7.66
CA THR A 458 -3.18 -2.77 7.31
C THR A 458 -2.57 -3.26 5.99
N PRO A 459 -1.98 -4.45 5.95
CA PRO A 459 -1.22 -4.91 4.78
C PRO A 459 -2.03 -4.94 3.48
N SER A 460 -3.33 -5.25 3.54
CA SER A 460 -4.23 -5.21 2.39
C SER A 460 -4.50 -3.80 1.85
N ASN A 461 -4.32 -2.75 2.67
CA ASN A 461 -4.50 -1.35 2.27
C ASN A 461 -3.23 -0.74 1.67
N VAL A 462 -2.06 -1.36 1.88
CA VAL A 462 -0.75 -0.84 1.45
C VAL A 462 -0.72 -0.51 -0.05
N LYS A 463 -1.31 -1.35 -0.91
CA LYS A 463 -1.44 -1.04 -2.34
C LYS A 463 -2.09 0.33 -2.58
N SER A 464 -3.23 0.61 -1.95
CA SER A 464 -3.94 1.88 -2.12
C SER A 464 -3.17 3.07 -1.54
N ILE A 465 -2.54 2.89 -0.38
CA ILE A 465 -1.74 3.91 0.31
C ILE A 465 -0.52 4.28 -0.53
N VAL A 466 0.25 3.27 -0.94
CA VAL A 466 1.50 3.43 -1.68
C VAL A 466 1.25 3.96 -3.08
N THR A 467 0.25 3.48 -3.81
CA THR A 467 -0.07 4.04 -5.14
C THR A 467 -0.58 5.49 -5.08
N GLY A 468 -1.19 5.89 -3.96
CA GLY A 468 -1.62 7.27 -3.71
C GLY A 468 -0.48 8.23 -3.35
N GLY A 469 0.57 7.75 -2.68
CA GLY A 469 1.62 8.60 -2.14
C GLY A 469 3.00 8.45 -2.77
N ALA A 470 3.37 7.30 -3.34
CA ALA A 470 4.74 7.05 -3.75
C ALA A 470 5.12 7.73 -5.09
N GLY A 471 6.36 8.20 -5.15
CA GLY A 471 6.98 8.84 -6.31
C GLY A 471 6.97 10.38 -6.25
N ALA A 472 7.70 10.98 -7.18
CA ALA A 472 7.76 12.41 -7.36
C ALA A 472 6.41 12.98 -7.84
N GLY A 473 6.14 14.24 -7.47
CA GLY A 473 4.90 14.95 -7.78
C GLY A 473 3.72 14.61 -6.85
N ARG A 474 3.99 13.87 -5.76
CA ARG A 474 2.95 13.46 -4.80
C ARG A 474 2.87 14.39 -3.60
N ILE A 475 3.98 14.98 -3.17
CA ILE A 475 4.01 15.91 -2.03
C ILE A 475 3.88 17.36 -2.48
N SER A 476 3.32 18.19 -1.59
CA SER A 476 3.40 19.65 -1.73
C SER A 476 4.83 20.10 -1.50
N VAL A 477 5.33 20.99 -2.36
CA VAL A 477 6.72 21.43 -2.35
C VAL A 477 6.88 22.92 -2.39
#